data_AF-A0A956LJQ1-F1
#
_entry.id   AF-A0A956LJQ1-F1
#
_cell.length_a   1.000
_cell.length_b   1.000
_cell.length_c   1.000
_cell.angle_alpha   90.00
_cell.angle_beta   90.00
_cell.angle_gamma   90.00
#
_symmetry.space_group_name_H-M   'P 1'
#
loop_
_entity.id
_entity.type
_entity.pdbx_description
1 polymer ?
#
loop_
_entity_poly.entity_id
_entity_poly.type
_entity_poly.pdbx_seq_one_letter_code
_entity_poly.pdbx_strand_id
1 'polypeptide(L)'
;FEGGGACFNALTCGVNPGNADANSFNAWASGGGQGGIFNIGNGDNPVSEWTHIHIPYCTGDVHAGSNPNGMVQGAGAQKFVGYTNVEHFLQRIVPTFYGDVYDVLVTGQSAGGFGAAINYDRIADAFFYADVTLLDDSGPPMADAYLAPCLQQQWRDLWSLDVAIPDDCTDCSLPDGGGIANLASYIGAKHNNQRLALISANHDSVIRTFFGYGIANPNDMPCGFKLIPSMDDWFFEDGLYDLRDNVLDQSSVWGSYIVTSTSHTWIGGNSFYETDVGGTLLVDWVEDLIDGTTSHVSP
;
A
#
# COMPACT_ATOMS: atom_id res chain seq x y z
N PHE A 1 7.91 3.54 -0.61
CA PHE A 1 7.72 2.53 -1.66
C PHE A 1 7.11 3.16 -2.90
N GLU A 2 7.69 2.92 -4.07
CA GLU A 2 7.15 3.40 -5.36
C GLU A 2 5.87 2.62 -5.76
N GLY A 3 4.94 3.31 -6.41
CA GLY A 3 3.75 2.72 -7.02
C GLY A 3 3.98 2.24 -8.46
N GLY A 4 2.90 1.82 -9.15
CA GLY A 4 2.98 1.43 -10.56
C GLY A 4 2.06 0.30 -11.00
N GLY A 5 0.89 0.14 -10.37
CA GLY A 5 -0.06 -0.93 -10.69
C GLY A 5 0.39 -2.32 -10.24
N ALA A 6 -0.24 -3.35 -10.80
CA ALA A 6 0.06 -4.75 -10.52
C ALA A 6 0.02 -5.58 -11.81
N CYS A 7 0.59 -6.78 -11.81
CA CYS A 7 0.70 -7.68 -12.95
C CYS A 7 0.22 -9.09 -12.55
N PHE A 8 -0.94 -9.49 -13.06
CA PHE A 8 -1.50 -10.83 -12.84
C PHE A 8 -2.17 -11.45 -14.08
N ASN A 9 -2.26 -10.71 -15.17
CA ASN A 9 -2.76 -11.17 -16.47
C ASN A 9 -2.04 -10.46 -17.62
N ALA A 10 -2.26 -10.93 -18.85
CA ALA A 10 -1.61 -10.40 -20.07
C ALA A 10 -1.67 -8.87 -20.20
N LEU A 11 -2.82 -8.26 -19.89
CA LEU A 11 -3.02 -6.82 -20.01
C LEU A 11 -2.22 -6.07 -18.95
N THR A 12 -2.39 -6.46 -17.69
CA THR A 12 -1.74 -5.81 -16.54
C THR A 12 -0.22 -5.97 -16.55
N CYS A 13 0.29 -7.08 -17.09
CA CYS A 13 1.73 -7.33 -17.20
C CYS A 13 2.37 -6.66 -18.42
N GLY A 14 1.57 -6.22 -19.40
CA GLY A 14 2.09 -5.52 -20.59
C GLY A 14 2.68 -4.15 -20.29
N VAL A 15 2.36 -3.57 -19.12
CA VAL A 15 2.85 -2.25 -18.67
C VAL A 15 3.78 -2.35 -17.46
N ASN A 16 4.05 -3.56 -16.96
CA ASN A 16 4.95 -3.76 -15.82
C ASN A 16 6.40 -3.47 -16.24
N PRO A 17 7.13 -2.58 -15.56
CA PRO A 17 8.54 -2.34 -15.84
C PRO A 17 9.35 -3.62 -15.67
N GLY A 18 10.28 -3.91 -16.59
CA GLY A 18 11.10 -5.12 -16.53
C GLY A 18 12.30 -5.03 -15.57
N ASN A 19 12.66 -3.83 -15.12
CA ASN A 19 13.75 -3.57 -14.17
C ASN A 19 13.66 -2.13 -13.62
N ALA A 20 14.36 -1.89 -12.51
CA ALA A 20 14.72 -0.57 -12.02
C ALA A 20 16.25 -0.45 -12.02
N ASP A 21 16.76 0.58 -12.68
CA ASP A 21 18.18 0.87 -12.84
C ASP A 21 18.51 2.33 -12.43
N ALA A 22 19.78 2.71 -12.53
CA ALA A 22 20.22 4.06 -12.21
C ALA A 22 19.53 5.14 -13.07
N ASN A 23 19.14 4.82 -14.31
CA ASN A 23 18.45 5.79 -15.17
C ASN A 23 17.03 6.04 -14.67
N SER A 24 16.29 4.97 -14.34
CA SER A 24 14.95 5.07 -13.75
C SER A 24 14.99 5.83 -12.42
N PHE A 25 15.98 5.56 -11.56
CA PHE A 25 16.16 6.29 -10.31
C PHE A 25 16.45 7.78 -10.55
N ASN A 26 17.37 8.12 -11.45
CA ASN A 26 17.69 9.53 -11.75
C ASN A 26 16.48 10.27 -12.36
N ALA A 27 15.68 9.59 -13.18
CA ALA A 27 14.44 10.15 -13.72
C ALA A 27 13.42 10.42 -12.60
N TRP A 28 13.22 9.46 -11.69
CA TRP A 28 12.37 9.65 -10.52
C TRP A 28 12.90 10.80 -9.63
N ALA A 29 14.19 10.79 -9.29
CA ALA A 29 14.81 11.75 -8.39
C ALA A 29 14.77 13.20 -8.91
N SER A 30 14.78 13.40 -10.23
CA SER A 30 14.64 14.72 -10.86
C SER A 30 13.19 15.17 -11.05
N GLY A 31 12.21 14.28 -10.84
CA GLY A 31 10.78 14.55 -10.91
C GLY A 31 10.10 14.30 -9.57
N GLY A 32 9.51 13.10 -9.41
CA GLY A 32 8.74 12.74 -8.21
C GLY A 32 9.54 12.80 -6.89
N GLY A 33 10.85 12.59 -6.94
CA GLY A 33 11.74 12.75 -5.79
C GLY A 33 12.02 14.20 -5.36
N GLN A 34 11.37 15.19 -5.99
CA GLN A 34 11.41 16.60 -5.60
C GLN A 34 10.04 17.12 -5.08
N GLY A 35 9.01 16.27 -5.09
CA GLY A 35 7.62 16.65 -4.80
C GLY A 35 7.07 16.06 -3.50
N GLY A 36 5.98 16.64 -3.02
CA GLY A 36 5.21 16.10 -1.89
C GLY A 36 6.08 15.84 -0.67
N ILE A 37 5.95 14.64 -0.10
CA ILE A 37 6.70 14.19 1.08
C ILE A 37 8.23 14.17 0.88
N PHE A 38 8.72 14.11 -0.37
CA PHE A 38 10.16 14.18 -0.68
C PHE A 38 10.68 15.62 -0.87
N ASN A 39 9.80 16.64 -0.85
CA ASN A 39 10.20 18.02 -1.03
C ASN A 39 10.86 18.58 0.24
N ILE A 40 12.19 18.54 0.29
CA ILE A 40 12.99 19.08 1.39
C ILE A 40 13.03 20.61 1.43
N GLY A 41 12.56 21.29 0.38
CA GLY A 41 12.55 22.75 0.28
C GLY A 41 11.27 23.39 0.79
N ASN A 42 10.25 22.60 1.14
CA ASN A 42 9.00 23.10 1.70
C ASN A 42 9.03 22.98 3.23
N GLY A 43 8.92 24.12 3.92
CA GLY A 43 8.92 24.18 5.38
C GLY A 43 7.70 23.54 6.03
N ASP A 44 6.62 23.32 5.28
CA ASP A 44 5.41 22.64 5.74
C ASP A 44 5.57 21.11 5.73
N ASN A 45 6.65 20.56 5.16
CA ASN A 45 6.86 19.12 5.11
C ASN A 45 7.40 18.61 6.47
N PRO A 46 6.63 17.79 7.22
CA PRO A 46 7.02 17.35 8.57
C PRO A 46 8.26 16.44 8.57
N VAL A 47 8.63 15.89 7.41
CA VAL A 47 9.81 15.02 7.26
C VAL A 47 10.89 15.63 6.36
N SER A 48 10.83 16.93 6.06
CA SER A 48 11.82 17.63 5.20
C SER A 48 13.28 17.39 5.58
N GLU A 49 13.57 17.34 6.89
CA GLU A 49 14.92 17.15 7.44
C GLU A 49 15.28 15.67 7.69
N TRP A 50 14.38 14.73 7.36
CA TRP A 50 14.62 13.30 7.57
C TRP A 50 15.51 12.69 6.48
N THR A 51 16.06 11.52 6.77
CA THR A 51 16.70 10.70 5.72
C THR A 51 15.64 10.01 4.89
N HIS A 52 15.59 10.36 3.60
CA HIS A 52 14.64 9.76 2.66
C HIS A 52 15.22 8.53 1.95
N ILE A 53 14.49 7.42 1.98
CA ILE A 53 14.86 6.18 1.29
C ILE A 53 13.79 5.85 0.25
N HIS A 54 14.21 5.71 -1.00
CA HIS A 54 13.34 5.31 -2.09
C HIS A 54 13.53 3.83 -2.43
N ILE A 55 12.43 3.06 -2.42
CA ILE A 55 12.38 1.67 -2.85
C ILE A 55 11.63 1.62 -4.18
N PRO A 56 12.32 1.39 -5.32
CA PRO A 56 11.73 1.41 -6.65
C PRO A 56 10.89 0.15 -6.92
N TYR A 57 9.96 0.24 -7.88
CA TYR A 57 9.03 -0.84 -8.22
C TYR A 57 9.17 -1.31 -9.67
N CYS A 58 9.48 -2.58 -9.84
CA CYS A 58 9.60 -3.23 -11.17
C CYS A 58 9.20 -4.71 -11.16
N THR A 59 8.46 -5.14 -10.12
CA THR A 59 8.17 -6.56 -9.89
C THR A 59 6.73 -6.91 -10.21
N GLY A 60 5.81 -5.93 -10.27
CA GLY A 60 4.42 -6.17 -10.65
C GLY A 60 3.59 -6.89 -9.59
N ASP A 61 4.12 -7.06 -8.39
CA ASP A 61 3.56 -7.83 -7.26
C ASP A 61 3.34 -6.98 -6.01
N VAL A 62 3.18 -5.66 -6.18
CA VAL A 62 2.97 -4.68 -5.10
C VAL A 62 4.01 -4.76 -3.97
N HIS A 63 5.26 -5.10 -4.29
CA HIS A 63 6.36 -5.32 -3.34
C HIS A 63 6.18 -6.53 -2.40
N ALA A 64 5.31 -7.47 -2.76
CA ALA A 64 4.90 -8.57 -1.87
C ALA A 64 5.23 -9.98 -2.41
N GLY A 65 5.67 -10.11 -3.66
CA GLY A 65 5.95 -11.41 -4.27
C GLY A 65 7.28 -12.04 -3.85
N SER A 66 7.31 -13.37 -3.88
CA SER A 66 8.51 -14.22 -3.68
C SER A 66 8.64 -15.34 -4.73
N ASN A 67 8.04 -15.17 -5.91
CA ASN A 67 8.13 -16.07 -7.05
C ASN A 67 9.12 -15.58 -8.14
N PRO A 68 10.35 -16.12 -8.21
CA PRO A 68 11.34 -15.72 -9.23
C PRO A 68 11.06 -16.29 -10.63
N ASN A 69 10.13 -17.23 -10.77
CA ASN A 69 9.85 -17.95 -12.02
C ASN A 69 8.36 -17.85 -12.41
N GLY A 70 7.75 -16.69 -12.19
CA GLY A 70 6.36 -16.43 -12.53
C GLY A 70 6.10 -16.61 -14.03
N MET A 71 4.97 -17.22 -14.37
CA MET A 71 4.54 -17.42 -15.76
C MET A 71 3.13 -16.89 -15.95
N VAL A 72 2.98 -15.85 -16.77
CA VAL A 72 1.68 -15.24 -17.06
C VAL A 72 1.25 -15.59 -18.47
N GLN A 73 0.08 -16.21 -18.59
CA GLN A 73 -0.49 -16.50 -19.91
C GLN A 73 -0.66 -15.20 -20.71
N GLY A 74 -0.06 -15.15 -21.90
CA GLY A 74 -0.10 -13.98 -22.79
C GLY A 74 0.93 -12.88 -22.51
N ALA A 75 1.66 -12.93 -21.39
CA ALA A 75 2.76 -11.99 -21.08
C ALA A 75 4.12 -12.68 -20.84
N GLY A 76 4.15 -14.02 -20.71
CA GLY A 76 5.38 -14.78 -20.58
C GLY A 76 5.97 -14.77 -19.17
N ALA A 77 7.29 -14.92 -19.09
CA ALA A 77 8.02 -15.01 -17.83
C ALA A 77 8.08 -13.65 -17.11
N GLN A 78 7.86 -13.66 -15.80
CA GLN A 78 7.88 -12.50 -14.91
C GLN A 78 8.64 -12.85 -13.62
N LYS A 79 9.15 -11.82 -12.92
CA LYS A 79 9.83 -11.98 -11.62
C LYS A 79 9.06 -11.23 -10.55
N PHE A 80 8.24 -11.95 -9.81
CA PHE A 80 7.48 -11.43 -8.68
C PHE A 80 8.33 -11.61 -7.42
N VAL A 81 9.32 -10.75 -7.22
CA VAL A 81 10.31 -10.86 -6.13
C VAL A 81 10.35 -9.62 -5.24
N GLY A 82 9.25 -8.86 -5.19
CA GLY A 82 9.13 -7.63 -4.41
C GLY A 82 9.50 -7.81 -2.94
N TYR A 83 8.93 -8.80 -2.27
CA TYR A 83 9.20 -9.08 -0.85
C TYR A 83 10.66 -9.49 -0.61
N THR A 84 11.24 -10.22 -1.56
CA THR A 84 12.66 -10.60 -1.54
C THR A 84 13.58 -9.41 -1.78
N ASN A 85 13.20 -8.48 -2.66
CA ASN A 85 13.95 -7.24 -2.88
C ASN A 85 13.95 -6.39 -1.61
N VAL A 86 12.81 -6.29 -0.90
CA VAL A 86 12.73 -5.56 0.38
C VAL A 86 13.66 -6.15 1.44
N GLU A 87 13.79 -7.49 1.52
CA GLU A 87 14.81 -8.12 2.38
C GLU A 87 16.21 -7.61 2.08
N HIS A 88 16.60 -7.57 0.80
CA HIS A 88 17.91 -7.07 0.41
C HIS A 88 18.10 -5.58 0.71
N PHE A 89 17.06 -4.76 0.56
CA PHE A 89 17.11 -3.36 0.99
C PHE A 89 17.30 -3.25 2.51
N LEU A 90 16.54 -3.99 3.32
CA LEU A 90 16.66 -3.94 4.78
C LEU A 90 18.02 -4.40 5.29
N GLN A 91 18.64 -5.41 4.66
CA GLN A 91 20.01 -5.82 4.96
C GLN A 91 21.04 -4.70 4.78
N ARG A 92 20.75 -3.70 3.95
CA ARG A 92 21.58 -2.50 3.81
C ARG A 92 21.13 -1.37 4.73
N ILE A 93 19.82 -1.11 4.81
CA ILE A 93 19.25 0.04 5.52
C ILE A 93 19.47 -0.09 7.02
N VAL A 94 19.04 -1.20 7.62
CA VAL A 94 19.03 -1.36 9.09
C VAL A 94 20.45 -1.21 9.68
N PRO A 95 21.51 -1.86 9.15
CA PRO A 95 22.85 -1.67 9.70
C PRO A 95 23.45 -0.29 9.42
N THR A 96 22.96 0.45 8.42
CA THR A 96 23.48 1.78 8.08
C THR A 96 23.07 2.82 9.12
N PHE A 97 21.90 2.67 9.75
CA PHE A 97 21.34 3.65 10.67
C PHE A 97 21.17 3.11 12.11
N TYR A 98 21.69 1.92 12.40
CA TYR A 98 21.52 1.27 13.70
C TYR A 98 22.02 2.15 14.86
N GLY A 99 21.13 2.45 15.81
CA GLY A 99 21.44 3.24 17.00
C GLY A 99 21.27 4.76 16.85
N ASP A 100 20.98 5.25 15.64
CA ASP A 100 20.78 6.67 15.33
C ASP A 100 19.35 6.98 14.83
N VAL A 101 18.42 6.03 14.99
CA VAL A 101 17.03 6.13 14.53
C VAL A 101 16.08 6.08 15.71
N TYR A 102 15.24 7.10 15.83
CA TYR A 102 14.17 7.20 16.82
C TYR A 102 12.79 7.07 16.17
N ASP A 103 12.66 7.50 14.91
CA ASP A 103 11.42 7.50 14.14
C ASP A 103 11.65 6.90 12.75
N VAL A 104 10.70 6.07 12.32
CA VAL A 104 10.65 5.46 10.98
C VAL A 104 9.27 5.66 10.40
N LEU A 105 9.17 6.36 9.27
CA LEU A 105 7.95 6.44 8.49
C LEU A 105 8.00 5.42 7.34
N VAL A 106 7.22 4.36 7.45
CA VAL A 106 7.02 3.35 6.39
C VAL A 106 5.86 3.82 5.52
N THR A 107 6.17 4.34 4.34
CA THR A 107 5.14 4.89 3.46
C THR A 107 5.33 4.51 2.00
N GLY A 108 4.24 4.51 1.24
CA GLY A 108 4.24 4.34 -0.20
C GLY A 108 2.88 4.68 -0.79
N GLN A 109 2.86 4.83 -2.11
CA GLN A 109 1.68 5.24 -2.85
C GLN A 109 1.25 4.15 -3.85
N SER A 110 -0.06 3.97 -4.06
CA SER A 110 -0.60 2.97 -5.01
C SER A 110 -0.14 1.55 -4.63
N ALA A 111 0.46 0.81 -5.57
CA ALA A 111 1.15 -0.46 -5.32
C ALA A 111 2.18 -0.36 -4.17
N GLY A 112 2.78 0.80 -3.96
CA GLY A 112 3.69 1.07 -2.85
C GLY A 112 2.98 1.22 -1.51
N GLY A 113 1.70 1.61 -1.49
CA GLY A 113 0.87 1.63 -0.28
C GLY A 113 0.65 0.22 0.26
N PHE A 114 0.15 -0.68 -0.60
CA PHE A 114 0.10 -2.13 -0.31
C PHE A 114 1.48 -2.68 0.09
N GLY A 115 2.54 -2.29 -0.61
CA GLY A 115 3.90 -2.72 -0.32
C GLY A 115 4.40 -2.26 1.06
N ALA A 116 4.08 -1.03 1.46
CA ALA A 116 4.37 -0.51 2.79
C ALA A 116 3.62 -1.29 3.87
N ALA A 117 2.32 -1.52 3.69
CA ALA A 117 1.49 -2.25 4.65
C ALA A 117 1.93 -3.72 4.81
N ILE A 118 2.16 -4.43 3.70
CA ILE A 118 2.58 -5.86 3.72
C ILE A 118 3.97 -6.03 4.35
N ASN A 119 4.89 -5.12 4.08
CA ASN A 119 6.24 -5.18 4.66
C ASN A 119 6.34 -4.48 6.02
N TYR A 120 5.26 -3.91 6.56
CA TYR A 120 5.32 -3.13 7.79
C TYR A 120 5.83 -3.96 8.97
N ASP A 121 5.26 -5.15 9.17
CA ASP A 121 5.54 -6.00 10.33
C ASP A 121 7.04 -6.28 10.52
N ARG A 122 7.69 -6.74 9.44
CA ARG A 122 9.13 -7.03 9.41
C ARG A 122 10.00 -5.77 9.51
N ILE A 123 9.51 -4.61 9.06
CA ILE A 123 10.24 -3.34 9.19
C ILE A 123 10.16 -2.87 10.64
N ALA A 124 8.99 -2.93 11.26
CA ALA A 124 8.79 -2.63 12.66
C ALA A 124 9.64 -3.54 13.56
N ASP A 125 9.68 -4.84 13.28
CA ASP A 125 10.54 -5.80 14.01
C ASP A 125 12.04 -5.48 13.83
N ALA A 126 12.46 -5.02 12.64
CA ALA A 126 13.85 -4.63 12.39
C ALA A 126 14.26 -3.33 13.09
N PHE A 127 13.30 -2.43 13.33
CA PHE A 127 13.47 -1.17 14.05
C PHE A 127 12.73 -1.18 15.41
N PHE A 128 12.75 -2.33 16.11
CA PHE A 128 12.00 -2.55 17.36
C PHE A 128 12.26 -1.54 18.50
N TYR A 129 13.31 -0.71 18.38
CA TYR A 129 13.72 0.31 19.35
C TYR A 129 13.28 1.72 18.97
N ALA A 130 12.61 1.90 17.82
CA ALA A 130 12.12 3.15 17.30
C ALA A 130 10.58 3.18 17.26
N ASP A 131 10.02 4.37 17.15
CA ASP A 131 8.64 4.58 16.73
C ASP A 131 8.54 4.34 15.22
N VAL A 132 7.67 3.43 14.80
CA VAL A 132 7.53 2.99 13.41
C VAL A 132 6.11 3.24 12.94
N THR A 133 5.92 4.31 12.19
CA THR A 133 4.62 4.75 11.67
C THR A 133 4.39 4.19 10.27
N LEU A 134 3.21 3.60 10.02
CA LEU A 134 2.75 3.24 8.68
C LEU A 134 1.89 4.35 8.10
N LEU A 135 2.18 4.77 6.87
CA LEU A 135 1.31 5.63 6.07
C LEU A 135 1.11 5.01 4.67
N ASP A 136 0.01 4.27 4.52
CA ASP A 136 -0.43 3.69 3.25
C ASP A 136 -1.23 4.73 2.45
N ASP A 137 -0.74 5.12 1.26
CA ASP A 137 -1.44 6.02 0.35
C ASP A 137 -2.05 5.24 -0.83
N SER A 138 -3.38 5.13 -0.85
CA SER A 138 -4.19 4.44 -1.87
C SER A 138 -3.95 2.91 -1.98
N GLY A 139 -3.62 2.22 -0.87
CA GLY A 139 -3.49 0.74 -0.82
C GLY A 139 -4.50 -0.01 0.06
N PRO A 140 -5.82 0.28 0.04
CA PRO A 140 -6.77 -0.26 1.02
C PRO A 140 -6.93 -1.80 0.94
N PRO A 141 -6.62 -2.57 1.99
CA PRO A 141 -6.85 -4.02 2.02
C PRO A 141 -8.31 -4.32 2.40
N MET A 142 -9.25 -4.06 1.48
CA MET A 142 -10.69 -4.21 1.72
C MET A 142 -11.11 -5.66 1.99
N ALA A 143 -12.22 -5.83 2.71
CA ALA A 143 -12.81 -7.13 3.02
C ALA A 143 -13.14 -7.95 1.76
N ASP A 144 -13.25 -9.27 1.91
CA ASP A 144 -13.43 -10.24 0.82
C ASP A 144 -14.67 -9.99 -0.05
N ALA A 145 -15.69 -9.31 0.49
CA ALA A 145 -16.86 -8.88 -0.28
C ALA A 145 -16.50 -7.90 -1.41
N TYR A 146 -15.46 -7.08 -1.21
CA TYR A 146 -15.01 -6.03 -2.12
C TYR A 146 -13.69 -6.40 -2.81
N LEU A 147 -12.82 -7.14 -2.14
CA LEU A 147 -11.63 -7.74 -2.72
C LEU A 147 -11.84 -9.25 -2.87
N ALA A 148 -12.41 -9.69 -3.99
CA ALA A 148 -12.88 -11.07 -4.16
C ALA A 148 -11.79 -12.13 -3.87
N PRO A 149 -12.08 -13.18 -3.07
CA PRO A 149 -11.13 -14.26 -2.74
C PRO A 149 -10.48 -14.92 -3.96
N CYS A 150 -11.20 -15.05 -5.07
CA CYS A 150 -10.66 -15.62 -6.30
C CYS A 150 -9.52 -14.78 -6.92
N LEU A 151 -9.57 -13.45 -6.76
CA LEU A 151 -8.51 -12.54 -7.19
C LEU A 151 -7.32 -12.61 -6.22
N GLN A 152 -7.60 -12.67 -4.91
CA GLN A 152 -6.57 -12.88 -3.90
C GLN A 152 -5.83 -14.21 -4.13
N GLN A 153 -6.55 -15.31 -4.39
CA GLN A 153 -5.97 -16.61 -4.71
C GLN A 153 -5.08 -16.53 -5.96
N GLN A 154 -5.50 -15.80 -6.99
CA GLN A 154 -4.67 -15.60 -8.18
C GLN A 154 -3.34 -14.92 -7.82
N TRP A 155 -3.35 -13.92 -6.94
CA TRP A 155 -2.14 -13.27 -6.46
C TRP A 155 -1.28 -14.19 -5.60
N ARG A 156 -1.90 -14.99 -4.70
CA ARG A 156 -1.19 -16.01 -3.90
C ARG A 156 -0.46 -17.01 -4.79
N ASP A 157 -1.15 -17.58 -5.76
CA ASP A 157 -0.59 -18.58 -6.68
C ASP A 157 0.50 -17.99 -7.57
N LEU A 158 0.26 -16.80 -8.12
CA LEU A 158 1.15 -16.21 -9.12
C LEU A 158 2.39 -15.58 -8.48
N TRP A 159 2.21 -14.83 -7.40
CA TRP A 159 3.28 -14.06 -6.76
C TRP A 159 3.97 -14.82 -5.63
N SER A 160 3.44 -15.99 -5.21
CA SER A 160 3.79 -16.63 -3.94
C SER A 160 3.57 -15.68 -2.76
N LEU A 161 2.41 -15.00 -2.74
CA LEU A 161 2.10 -13.92 -1.80
C LEU A 161 2.14 -14.37 -0.33
N ASP A 162 1.77 -15.61 -0.03
CA ASP A 162 1.71 -16.13 1.35
C ASP A 162 3.07 -16.09 2.06
N VAL A 163 4.19 -16.04 1.33
CA VAL A 163 5.53 -15.87 1.94
C VAL A 163 5.69 -14.52 2.63
N ALA A 164 4.93 -13.51 2.21
CA ALA A 164 4.92 -12.17 2.81
C ALA A 164 3.89 -12.02 3.94
N ILE A 165 3.04 -13.02 4.17
CA ILE A 165 2.03 -13.01 5.23
C ILE A 165 2.64 -13.64 6.49
N PRO A 166 2.54 -13.01 7.68
CA PRO A 166 3.02 -13.61 8.92
C PRO A 166 2.38 -14.98 9.21
N ASP A 167 3.21 -15.99 9.51
CA ASP A 167 2.78 -17.38 9.75
C ASP A 167 1.75 -17.51 10.89
N ASP A 168 1.78 -16.61 11.87
CA ASP A 168 0.87 -16.57 13.02
C ASP A 168 -0.42 -15.77 12.75
N CYS A 169 -0.55 -15.11 11.59
CA CYS A 169 -1.83 -14.58 11.11
C CYS A 169 -2.62 -15.65 10.35
N THR A 170 -3.17 -16.64 11.06
CA THR A 170 -3.89 -17.75 10.40
C THR A 170 -5.13 -17.31 9.63
N ASP A 171 -5.74 -16.20 10.03
CA ASP A 171 -6.93 -15.66 9.35
C ASP A 171 -6.57 -14.77 8.14
N CYS A 172 -5.28 -14.47 7.92
CA CYS A 172 -4.82 -13.71 6.76
C CYS A 172 -4.78 -14.52 5.45
N SER A 173 -4.85 -15.86 5.55
CA SER A 173 -4.81 -16.79 4.42
C SER A 173 -5.87 -17.88 4.59
N LEU A 174 -7.11 -17.55 4.20
CA LEU A 174 -8.24 -18.44 4.36
C LEU A 174 -8.27 -19.54 3.28
N PRO A 175 -8.91 -20.71 3.53
CA PRO A 175 -8.94 -21.82 2.58
C PRO A 175 -9.58 -21.54 1.21
N ASP A 176 -10.39 -20.48 1.10
CA ASP A 176 -11.01 -20.02 -0.15
C ASP A 176 -10.15 -18.98 -0.91
N GLY A 177 -8.96 -18.68 -0.38
CA GLY A 177 -8.01 -17.71 -0.92
C GLY A 177 -8.17 -16.29 -0.34
N GLY A 178 -9.22 -16.04 0.43
CA GLY A 178 -9.52 -14.74 1.04
C GLY A 178 -8.65 -14.39 2.24
N GLY A 179 -9.02 -13.33 2.95
CA GLY A 179 -8.45 -12.96 4.24
C GLY A 179 -7.37 -11.88 4.24
N ILE A 180 -6.97 -11.30 3.09
CA ILE A 180 -5.93 -10.24 3.07
C ILE A 180 -6.27 -9.07 4.00
N ALA A 181 -7.55 -8.69 4.11
CA ALA A 181 -8.00 -7.62 5.01
C ALA A 181 -7.64 -7.85 6.48
N ASN A 182 -7.58 -9.12 6.91
CA ASN A 182 -7.25 -9.47 8.29
C ASN A 182 -5.79 -9.11 8.66
N LEU A 183 -4.94 -8.83 7.67
CA LEU A 183 -3.59 -8.33 7.92
C LEU A 183 -3.61 -6.98 8.65
N ALA A 184 -4.56 -6.10 8.33
CA ALA A 184 -4.70 -4.81 9.00
C ALA A 184 -5.05 -4.97 10.50
N SER A 185 -5.97 -5.89 10.81
CA SER A 185 -6.29 -6.27 12.20
C SER A 185 -5.08 -6.87 12.91
N TYR A 186 -4.37 -7.78 12.25
CA TYR A 186 -3.20 -8.45 12.82
C TYR A 186 -2.09 -7.45 13.16
N ILE A 187 -1.70 -6.59 12.21
CA ILE A 187 -0.62 -5.61 12.46
C ILE A 187 -1.04 -4.58 13.51
N GLY A 188 -2.30 -4.13 13.51
CA GLY A 188 -2.81 -3.22 14.53
C GLY A 188 -2.83 -3.82 15.93
N ALA A 189 -3.05 -5.13 16.05
CA ALA A 189 -3.00 -5.83 17.33
C ALA A 189 -1.55 -6.11 17.80
N LYS A 190 -0.67 -6.54 16.88
CA LYS A 190 0.74 -6.84 17.19
C LYS A 190 1.54 -5.57 17.53
N HIS A 191 1.30 -4.48 16.81
CA HIS A 191 2.00 -3.20 16.95
C HIS A 191 1.09 -2.14 17.61
N ASN A 192 0.42 -2.50 18.70
CA ASN A 192 -0.58 -1.67 19.38
C ASN A 192 -0.02 -0.43 20.12
N ASN A 193 1.29 -0.21 20.04
CA ASN A 193 2.00 0.97 20.53
C ASN A 193 2.50 1.87 19.38
N GLN A 194 2.29 1.47 18.12
CA GLN A 194 2.70 2.20 16.94
C GLN A 194 1.52 3.00 16.35
N ARG A 195 1.76 3.70 15.23
CA ARG A 195 0.72 4.47 14.51
C ARG A 195 0.60 3.96 13.08
N LEU A 196 -0.62 3.72 12.64
CA LEU A 196 -0.92 3.12 11.35
C LEU A 196 -1.98 3.94 10.64
N ALA A 197 -1.80 4.20 9.35
CA ALA A 197 -2.68 5.08 8.63
C ALA A 197 -2.92 4.64 7.19
N LEU A 198 -4.13 4.91 6.72
CA LEU A 198 -4.54 4.78 5.33
C LEU A 198 -5.05 6.13 4.80
N ILE A 199 -4.50 6.61 3.69
CA ILE A 199 -5.09 7.67 2.87
C ILE A 199 -5.79 6.99 1.68
N SER A 200 -7.02 7.39 1.38
CA SER A 200 -7.72 6.85 0.20
C SER A 200 -8.75 7.82 -0.36
N ALA A 201 -8.92 7.82 -1.68
CA ALA A 201 -10.06 8.49 -2.31
C ALA A 201 -11.27 7.56 -2.26
N ASN A 202 -12.45 8.06 -1.87
CA ASN A 202 -13.65 7.22 -1.75
C ASN A 202 -14.16 6.65 -3.08
N HIS A 203 -13.71 7.18 -4.23
CA HIS A 203 -14.01 6.66 -5.57
C HIS A 203 -12.73 6.45 -6.40
N ASP A 204 -11.61 6.08 -5.76
CA ASP A 204 -10.29 5.89 -6.40
C ASP A 204 -10.38 5.08 -7.70
N SER A 205 -10.21 5.76 -8.84
CA SER A 205 -10.43 5.16 -10.16
C SER A 205 -9.45 4.02 -10.49
N VAL A 206 -8.26 4.02 -9.88
CA VAL A 206 -7.23 3.01 -10.13
C VAL A 206 -7.52 1.76 -9.31
N ILE A 207 -7.76 1.90 -8.01
CA ILE A 207 -8.02 0.72 -7.16
C ILE A 207 -9.34 0.05 -7.56
N ARG A 208 -10.36 0.83 -7.90
CA ARG A 208 -11.61 0.31 -8.50
C ARG A 208 -11.36 -0.52 -9.75
N THR A 209 -10.45 -0.08 -10.62
CA THR A 209 -10.08 -0.82 -11.83
C THR A 209 -9.45 -2.17 -11.48
N PHE A 210 -8.51 -2.19 -10.54
CA PHE A 210 -7.83 -3.42 -10.13
C PHE A 210 -8.75 -4.40 -9.40
N PHE A 211 -9.54 -3.94 -8.44
CA PHE A 211 -10.47 -4.80 -7.71
C PHE A 211 -11.63 -5.27 -8.59
N GLY A 212 -12.00 -4.45 -9.59
CA GLY A 212 -12.99 -4.76 -10.63
C GLY A 212 -12.72 -6.06 -11.40
N TYR A 213 -11.46 -6.51 -11.50
CA TYR A 213 -11.11 -7.83 -12.07
C TYR A 213 -11.69 -8.99 -11.27
N GLY A 214 -11.82 -8.84 -9.95
CA GLY A 214 -12.43 -9.81 -9.07
C GLY A 214 -13.94 -9.61 -8.99
N ILE A 215 -14.39 -8.42 -8.59
CA ILE A 215 -15.80 -8.11 -8.37
C ILE A 215 -16.01 -6.61 -8.65
N ALA A 216 -17.10 -6.25 -9.33
CA ALA A 216 -17.40 -4.84 -9.63
C ALA A 216 -18.74 -4.39 -9.04
N ASN A 217 -19.65 -5.33 -8.87
CA ASN A 217 -20.94 -5.17 -8.21
C ASN A 217 -21.24 -6.46 -7.44
N PRO A 218 -21.98 -6.42 -6.31
CA PRO A 218 -22.31 -7.63 -5.54
C PRO A 218 -23.16 -8.65 -6.31
N ASN A 219 -23.80 -8.27 -7.42
CA ASN A 219 -24.57 -9.18 -8.26
C ASN A 219 -23.72 -9.85 -9.37
N ASP A 220 -22.44 -9.47 -9.51
CA ASP A 220 -21.55 -10.07 -10.50
C ASP A 220 -21.15 -11.49 -10.11
N MET A 221 -20.82 -12.30 -11.11
CA MET A 221 -20.05 -13.53 -10.88
C MET A 221 -18.60 -13.16 -10.51
N PRO A 222 -18.10 -13.56 -9.32
CA PRO A 222 -16.72 -13.30 -8.93
C PRO A 222 -15.72 -13.88 -9.95
N CYS A 223 -14.71 -13.08 -10.30
CA CYS A 223 -13.69 -13.35 -11.32
C CYS A 223 -14.27 -13.75 -12.69
N GLY A 224 -15.52 -13.34 -12.98
CA GLY A 224 -16.11 -13.44 -14.31
C GLY A 224 -15.39 -12.54 -15.32
N PHE A 225 -15.48 -12.87 -16.61
CA PHE A 225 -14.92 -12.05 -17.67
C PHE A 225 -15.57 -10.66 -17.70
N LYS A 226 -14.75 -9.60 -17.75
CA LYS A 226 -15.18 -8.21 -17.90
C LYS A 226 -14.42 -7.53 -19.03
N LEU A 227 -15.16 -6.82 -19.88
CA LEU A 227 -14.55 -6.03 -20.96
C LEU A 227 -13.79 -4.81 -20.42
N ILE A 228 -14.35 -4.18 -19.39
CA ILE A 228 -13.73 -3.05 -18.66
C ILE A 228 -13.88 -3.39 -17.17
N PRO A 229 -12.82 -3.89 -16.51
CA PRO A 229 -12.87 -4.17 -15.08
C PRO A 229 -12.81 -2.83 -14.34
N SER A 230 -13.89 -2.42 -13.70
CA SER A 230 -13.92 -1.33 -12.75
C SER A 230 -15.09 -1.52 -11.80
N MET A 231 -14.83 -1.42 -10.51
CA MET A 231 -15.85 -1.48 -9.47
C MET A 231 -16.77 -0.25 -9.53
N ASP A 232 -18.06 -0.44 -9.26
CA ASP A 232 -19.00 0.67 -9.14
C ASP A 232 -18.58 1.62 -8.02
N ASP A 233 -18.74 2.93 -8.22
CA ASP A 233 -18.33 3.99 -7.28
C ASP A 233 -18.90 3.72 -5.87
N TRP A 234 -20.20 3.46 -5.80
CA TRP A 234 -20.91 3.23 -4.53
C TRP A 234 -20.43 1.96 -3.82
N PHE A 235 -20.05 0.92 -4.56
CA PHE A 235 -19.64 -0.36 -3.99
C PHE A 235 -18.21 -0.29 -3.45
N PHE A 236 -17.35 0.46 -4.14
CA PHE A 236 -16.01 0.74 -3.63
C PHE A 236 -16.03 1.64 -2.39
N GLU A 237 -16.88 2.68 -2.41
CA GLU A 237 -17.07 3.54 -1.26
C GLU A 237 -17.58 2.76 -0.04
N ASP A 238 -18.56 1.88 -0.22
CA ASP A 238 -19.08 0.98 0.82
C ASP A 238 -17.95 0.09 1.38
N GLY A 239 -17.11 -0.48 0.52
CA GLY A 239 -15.96 -1.29 0.95
C GLY A 239 -14.87 -0.51 1.68
N LEU A 240 -14.64 0.74 1.32
CA LEU A 240 -13.69 1.60 2.02
C LEU A 240 -14.18 1.98 3.42
N TYR A 241 -15.47 2.30 3.55
CA TYR A 241 -16.06 2.59 4.86
C TYR A 241 -16.23 1.33 5.72
N ASP A 242 -16.52 0.17 5.12
CA ASP A 242 -16.48 -1.12 5.82
C ASP A 242 -15.08 -1.40 6.40
N LEU A 243 -14.03 -1.21 5.61
CA LEU A 243 -12.65 -1.29 6.09
C LEU A 243 -12.40 -0.33 7.26
N ARG A 244 -12.81 0.93 7.14
CA ARG A 244 -12.65 1.92 8.22
C ARG A 244 -13.38 1.46 9.49
N ASP A 245 -14.67 1.20 9.41
CA ASP A 245 -15.55 1.03 10.58
C ASP A 245 -15.36 -0.35 11.25
N ASN A 246 -15.14 -1.40 10.46
CA ASN A 246 -15.12 -2.78 10.95
C ASN A 246 -13.71 -3.35 11.13
N VAL A 247 -12.67 -2.67 10.65
CA VAL A 247 -11.28 -3.12 10.78
C VAL A 247 -10.41 -2.06 11.44
N LEU A 248 -10.33 -0.85 10.89
CA LEU A 248 -9.42 0.18 11.36
C LEU A 248 -9.88 0.77 12.72
N ASP A 249 -11.14 1.16 12.84
CA ASP A 249 -11.73 1.75 14.08
C ASP A 249 -11.82 0.75 15.25
N GLN A 250 -11.51 -0.54 15.01
CA GLN A 250 -11.39 -1.55 16.06
C GLN A 250 -10.10 -1.42 16.88
N SER A 251 -9.18 -0.53 16.48
CA SER A 251 -7.95 -0.25 17.23
C SER A 251 -7.60 1.23 17.19
N SER A 252 -7.25 1.79 18.35
CA SER A 252 -6.86 3.20 18.45
C SER A 252 -5.55 3.53 17.74
N VAL A 253 -4.76 2.54 17.31
CA VAL A 253 -3.52 2.81 16.55
C VAL A 253 -3.75 3.10 15.08
N TRP A 254 -4.97 2.90 14.58
CA TRP A 254 -5.30 3.18 13.20
C TRP A 254 -5.90 4.57 13.02
N GLY A 255 -5.50 5.24 11.94
CA GLY A 255 -6.16 6.41 11.40
C GLY A 255 -6.53 6.18 9.93
N SER A 256 -7.47 6.98 9.42
CA SER A 256 -7.78 6.99 8.00
C SER A 256 -8.09 8.40 7.52
N TYR A 257 -7.59 8.79 6.36
CA TYR A 257 -7.90 10.05 5.71
C TYR A 257 -8.59 9.77 4.37
N ILE A 258 -9.92 9.90 4.35
CA ILE A 258 -10.75 9.59 3.18
C ILE A 258 -11.13 10.88 2.46
N VAL A 259 -10.85 10.96 1.16
CA VAL A 259 -11.10 12.15 0.34
C VAL A 259 -12.24 11.89 -0.66
N THR A 260 -13.19 12.82 -0.80
CA THR A 260 -14.19 12.76 -1.89
C THR A 260 -13.52 13.03 -3.23
N SER A 261 -13.13 11.97 -3.96
CA SER A 261 -12.41 12.12 -5.22
C SER A 261 -12.35 10.82 -6.01
N THR A 262 -12.11 10.94 -7.32
CA THR A 262 -11.71 9.82 -8.20
C THR A 262 -10.19 9.76 -8.44
N SER A 263 -9.44 10.73 -7.90
CA SER A 263 -7.99 10.80 -7.97
C SER A 263 -7.33 9.60 -7.30
N HIS A 264 -6.04 9.43 -7.59
CA HIS A 264 -5.24 8.33 -7.06
C HIS A 264 -3.94 8.90 -6.51
N THR A 265 -3.61 8.55 -5.27
CA THR A 265 -2.44 8.99 -4.49
C THR A 265 -2.45 10.47 -4.09
N TRP A 266 -1.79 10.77 -2.97
CA TRP A 266 -1.87 12.06 -2.29
C TRP A 266 -0.50 12.57 -1.78
N ILE A 267 0.44 11.69 -1.44
CA ILE A 267 1.70 12.11 -0.78
C ILE A 267 2.79 12.61 -1.73
N GLY A 268 2.65 12.37 -3.04
CA GLY A 268 3.73 12.56 -4.02
C GLY A 268 3.89 13.99 -4.58
N GLY A 269 2.95 14.90 -4.32
CA GLY A 269 2.93 16.23 -4.94
C GLY A 269 2.22 17.27 -4.09
N ASN A 270 1.73 18.34 -4.74
CA ASN A 270 1.03 19.43 -4.07
C ASN A 270 -0.24 18.99 -3.33
N SER A 271 -0.87 17.90 -3.76
CA SER A 271 -1.99 17.27 -3.05
C SER A 271 -1.67 17.01 -1.58
N PHE A 272 -0.41 16.72 -1.24
CA PHE A 272 0.00 16.50 0.15
C PHE A 272 -0.25 17.74 1.03
N TYR A 273 -0.01 18.93 0.48
CA TYR A 273 -0.10 20.21 1.19
C TYR A 273 -1.45 20.92 0.99
N GLU A 274 -2.17 20.63 -0.09
CA GLU A 274 -3.38 21.38 -0.47
C GLU A 274 -4.69 20.64 -0.18
N THR A 275 -4.63 19.33 0.11
CA THR A 275 -5.85 18.53 0.35
C THR A 275 -6.40 18.79 1.73
N ASP A 276 -7.67 19.20 1.79
CA ASP A 276 -8.44 19.43 3.01
C ASP A 276 -9.70 18.57 3.00
N VAL A 277 -9.99 17.93 4.13
CA VAL A 277 -11.23 17.21 4.38
C VAL A 277 -11.79 17.68 5.71
N GLY A 278 -12.96 18.30 5.68
CA GLY A 278 -13.64 18.78 6.89
C GLY A 278 -12.86 19.83 7.68
N GLY A 279 -11.97 20.60 7.05
CA GLY A 279 -11.10 21.57 7.72
C GLY A 279 -9.82 20.98 8.31
N THR A 280 -9.53 19.70 8.04
CA THR A 280 -8.26 19.06 8.41
C THR A 280 -7.40 18.93 7.16
N LEU A 281 -6.27 19.64 7.13
CA LEU A 281 -5.31 19.56 6.04
C LEU A 281 -4.55 18.23 6.11
N LEU A 282 -4.29 17.60 4.97
CA LEU A 282 -3.61 16.29 4.92
C LEU A 282 -2.20 16.35 5.53
N VAL A 283 -1.43 17.40 5.25
CA VAL A 283 -0.08 17.54 5.80
C VAL A 283 -0.09 17.67 7.32
N ASP A 284 -1.02 18.45 7.89
CA ASP A 284 -1.18 18.60 9.35
C ASP A 284 -1.61 17.27 9.98
N TRP A 285 -2.51 16.52 9.35
CA TRP A 285 -2.92 15.19 9.82
C TRP A 285 -1.78 14.16 9.78
N VAL A 286 -0.88 14.25 8.79
CA VAL A 286 0.33 13.41 8.74
C VAL A 286 1.36 13.83 9.78
N GLU A 287 1.51 15.12 10.07
CA GLU A 287 2.33 15.60 11.19
C GLU A 287 1.80 15.06 12.53
N ASP A 288 0.50 15.19 12.78
CA ASP A 288 -0.17 14.63 13.98
C ASP A 288 0.07 13.11 14.09
N LEU A 289 0.00 12.38 12.98
CA LEU A 289 0.25 10.93 12.94
C LEU A 289 1.69 10.59 13.36
N ILE A 290 2.68 11.32 12.84
CA ILE A 290 4.10 11.15 13.18
C ILE A 290 4.32 11.45 14.68
N ASP A 291 3.70 12.52 15.18
CA ASP A 291 3.76 12.95 16.58
C ASP A 291 2.96 12.04 17.55
N GLY A 292 2.28 11.02 17.01
CA GLY A 292 1.68 9.94 17.79
C GLY A 292 0.17 9.99 17.94
N THR A 293 -0.51 10.86 17.20
CA THR A 293 -1.96 11.03 17.21
C THR A 293 -2.59 10.43 15.96
N THR A 294 -3.42 9.42 16.14
CA THR A 294 -4.23 8.81 15.08
C THR A 294 -5.64 9.37 15.09
N SER A 295 -6.22 9.54 13.91
CA SER A 295 -7.63 9.94 13.78
C SER A 295 -8.23 9.48 12.46
N HIS A 296 -9.55 9.32 12.45
CA HIS A 296 -10.32 9.10 11.23
C HIS A 296 -10.91 10.43 10.74
N VAL A 297 -10.51 10.84 9.54
CA VAL A 297 -10.99 12.01 8.82
C VAL A 297 -11.72 11.54 7.56
N SER A 298 -12.95 11.99 7.38
CA SER A 298 -13.77 11.69 6.19
C SER A 298 -14.73 12.87 5.91
N PRO A 299 -15.28 12.97 4.69
CA PRO A 299 -16.21 14.02 4.28
C PRO A 299 -17.53 14.05 5.08
#